data_AF-A0A2V8MU02-F1
#
_entry.id   AF-A0A2V8MU02-F1
#
_cell.length_a   1.000
_cell.length_b   1.000
_cell.length_c   1.000
_cell.angle_alpha   90.00
_cell.angle_beta   90.00
_cell.angle_gamma   90.00
#
_symmetry.space_group_name_H-M   'P 1'
#
loop_
_entity.id
_entity.type
_entity.pdbx_description
1 polymer ?
#
loop_
_entity_poly.entity_id
_entity_poly.type
_entity_poly.pdbx_seq_one_letter_code
_entity_poly.pdbx_strand_id
1 'polypeptide(L)'
;MSKQRLSVSVDSDLIEAVEHAVSRGRTDSISAWVNEALRSKLDHDRRLEALANFISLYESEHGEITPEEMRLAARRARSDAVTVRGAQTARKGATRSRRSIR
;
A
#
# COMPACT_ATOMS: atom_id res chain seq x y z
N MET A 1 20.26 6.99 18.58
CA MET A 1 21.04 7.75 17.58
C MET A 1 20.59 9.19 17.57
N SER A 2 21.52 10.14 17.46
CA SER A 2 21.20 11.57 17.42
C SER A 2 20.55 11.94 16.08
N LYS A 3 19.61 12.90 16.12
CA LYS A 3 19.03 13.49 14.91
C LYS A 3 20.01 14.54 14.38
N GLN A 4 20.31 14.52 13.08
CA GLN A 4 21.11 15.56 12.42
C GLN A 4 20.18 16.57 11.73
N ARG A 5 20.57 17.85 11.69
CA ARG A 5 19.79 18.87 10.97
C ARG A 5 20.01 18.72 9.48
N LEU A 6 18.92 18.70 8.74
CA LEU A 6 18.89 18.66 7.27
C LEU A 6 18.17 19.92 6.78
N SER A 7 18.79 20.65 5.84
CA SER A 7 18.17 21.80 5.17
C SER A 7 17.84 21.39 3.74
N VAL A 8 16.56 21.41 3.39
CA VAL A 8 16.05 21.00 2.08
C VAL A 8 14.95 21.96 1.64
N SER A 9 14.85 22.17 0.32
CA SER A 9 13.68 22.82 -0.27
C SER A 9 12.58 21.78 -0.46
N VAL A 10 11.36 22.17 -0.15
CA VAL A 10 10.15 21.34 -0.27
C VAL A 10 9.05 22.17 -0.88
N ASP A 11 8.21 21.52 -1.68
CA ASP A 11 7.07 22.16 -2.31
C ASP A 11 6.10 22.72 -1.25
N SER A 12 5.47 23.85 -1.56
CA SER A 12 4.63 24.58 -0.61
C SER A 12 3.39 23.79 -0.19
N ASP A 13 2.83 22.99 -1.10
CA ASP A 13 1.67 22.12 -0.85
C ASP A 13 2.00 21.00 0.16
N LEU A 14 3.23 20.48 0.15
CA LEU A 14 3.70 19.51 1.13
C LEU A 14 3.81 20.15 2.52
N ILE A 15 4.26 21.40 2.62
CA ILE A 15 4.33 22.12 3.90
C ILE A 15 2.90 22.27 4.48
N GLU A 16 1.95 22.75 3.68
CA GLU A 16 0.55 22.90 4.08
C GLU A 16 -0.07 21.57 4.54
N ALA A 17 0.20 20.48 3.81
CA ALA A 17 -0.30 19.15 4.15
C ALA A 17 0.21 18.66 5.51
N VAL A 18 1.49 18.91 5.82
CA VAL A 18 2.10 18.50 7.09
C VAL A 18 1.62 19.38 8.25
N GLU A 19 1.51 20.68 8.06
CA GLU A 19 0.95 21.59 9.06
C GLU A 19 -0.49 21.19 9.42
N HIS A 20 -1.29 20.82 8.40
CA HIS A 20 -2.63 20.27 8.61
C HIS A 20 -2.62 18.88 9.28
N ALA A 21 -1.59 18.06 9.07
CA ALA A 21 -1.45 16.79 9.79
C ALA A 21 -1.11 17.00 11.27
N VAL A 22 -0.22 17.96 11.57
CA VAL A 22 0.19 18.33 12.94
C VAL A 22 -0.99 18.95 13.70
N SER A 23 -1.72 19.89 13.09
CA SER A 23 -2.87 20.54 13.74
C SER A 23 -4.00 19.57 14.07
N ARG A 24 -4.12 18.48 13.29
CA ARG A 24 -5.06 17.38 13.52
C ARG A 24 -4.54 16.32 14.49
N GLY A 25 -3.35 16.49 15.07
CA GLY A 25 -2.72 15.54 15.98
C GLY A 25 -2.37 14.20 15.34
N ARG A 26 -2.27 14.13 14.01
CA ARG A 26 -1.89 12.89 13.29
C ARG A 26 -0.40 12.62 13.35
N THR A 27 0.39 13.64 13.67
CA THR A 27 1.84 13.56 13.87
C THR A 27 2.28 14.63 14.87
N ASP A 28 3.30 14.32 15.67
CA ASP A 28 3.76 15.20 16.75
C ASP A 28 4.54 16.42 16.25
N SER A 29 5.15 16.32 15.07
CA SER A 29 5.90 17.43 14.45
C SER A 29 6.21 17.16 12.98
N ILE A 30 6.57 18.21 12.25
CA ILE A 30 7.10 18.10 10.88
C ILE A 30 8.30 17.16 10.83
N SER A 31 9.22 17.26 11.81
CA SER A 31 10.39 16.38 11.88
C SER A 31 10.03 14.90 12.08
N ALA A 32 8.97 14.61 12.83
CA ALA A 32 8.48 13.25 13.03
C ALA A 32 7.90 12.71 11.72
N TRP A 33 7.08 13.51 11.04
CA TRP A 33 6.49 13.17 9.75
C TRP A 33 7.54 12.92 8.67
N VAL A 34 8.53 13.81 8.53
CA VAL A 34 9.63 13.65 7.55
C VAL A 34 10.43 12.39 7.84
N ASN A 35 10.77 12.13 9.10
CA ASN A 35 11.50 10.91 9.45
C ASN A 35 10.70 9.65 9.11
N GLU A 36 9.39 9.65 9.34
CA GLU A 36 8.54 8.51 9.00
C GLU A 36 8.43 8.28 7.49
N ALA A 37 8.25 9.36 6.72
CA ALA A 37 8.24 9.30 5.26
C ALA A 37 9.56 8.75 4.71
N LEU A 38 10.70 9.22 5.22
CA LEU A 38 12.03 8.73 4.82
C LEU A 38 12.22 7.25 5.17
N ARG A 39 11.77 6.79 6.35
CA ARG A 39 11.83 5.37 6.70
C ARG A 39 10.94 4.52 5.79
N SER A 40 9.72 4.98 5.52
CA SER A 40 8.79 4.29 4.63
C SER A 40 9.36 4.15 3.22
N LYS A 41 9.98 5.22 2.70
CA LYS A 41 10.65 5.18 1.39
C LYS A 41 11.83 4.20 1.37
N LEU A 42 12.68 4.22 2.39
CA LEU A 42 13.81 3.29 2.48
C LEU A 42 13.38 1.83 2.58
N ASP A 43 12.34 1.52 3.34
CA ASP A 43 11.80 0.16 3.44
C ASP A 43 11.19 -0.28 2.09
N HIS A 44 10.47 0.61 1.40
CA HIS A 44 9.96 0.33 0.07
C HIS A 44 11.07 0.05 -0.94
N ASP A 45 12.11 0.89 -0.99
CA ASP A 45 13.21 0.75 -1.93
C ASP A 45 14.00 -0.54 -1.67
N ARG A 46 14.26 -0.89 -0.40
CA ARG A 46 14.89 -2.17 -0.04
C ARG A 46 14.09 -3.39 -0.50
N ARG A 47 12.75 -3.33 -0.39
CA ARG A 47 11.88 -4.42 -0.85
C ARG A 47 11.91 -4.54 -2.37
N LEU A 48 11.94 -3.43 -3.09
CA LEU A 48 12.06 -3.43 -4.54
C LEU A 48 13.41 -3.98 -5.00
N GLU A 49 14.50 -3.58 -4.35
CA GLU A 49 15.84 -4.13 -4.62
C GLU A 49 15.90 -5.63 -4.35
N ALA A 50 15.33 -6.10 -3.24
CA ALA A 50 15.26 -7.52 -2.93
C ALA A 50 14.46 -8.30 -3.99
N LEU A 51 13.34 -7.75 -4.46
CA LEU A 51 12.53 -8.36 -5.51
C LEU A 51 13.26 -8.38 -6.84
N ALA A 52 13.94 -7.29 -7.21
CA ALA A 52 14.73 -7.22 -8.43
C ALA A 52 15.86 -8.26 -8.40
N ASN A 53 16.58 -8.38 -7.29
CA ASN A 53 17.63 -9.39 -7.11
C ASN A 53 17.08 -10.81 -7.21
N PHE A 54 15.91 -11.07 -6.63
CA PHE A 54 15.23 -12.35 -6.71
C PHE A 54 14.86 -12.72 -8.16
N ILE A 55 14.28 -11.77 -8.90
CA ILE A 55 13.92 -11.97 -10.32
C ILE A 55 15.18 -12.25 -11.14
N SER A 56 16.23 -11.45 -10.98
CA SER A 56 17.50 -11.64 -11.69
C SER A 56 18.12 -13.02 -11.43
N LEU A 57 18.06 -13.52 -10.18
CA LEU A 57 18.55 -14.85 -9.86
C LEU A 57 17.72 -15.93 -10.55
N TYR A 58 16.38 -15.81 -10.50
CA TYR A 58 15.48 -16.74 -11.17
C TYR A 58 15.72 -16.78 -12.69
N GLU A 59 15.86 -15.61 -13.32
CA GLU A 59 16.10 -15.51 -14.76
C GLU A 59 17.48 -16.05 -15.16
N SER A 60 18.48 -15.93 -14.28
CA SER A 60 19.79 -16.54 -14.53
C SER A 60 19.75 -18.08 -14.53
N GLU A 61 18.83 -18.67 -13.77
CA GLU A 61 18.65 -20.13 -13.68
C GLU A 61 17.70 -20.67 -14.76
N HIS A 62 16.65 -19.93 -15.11
CA HIS A 62 15.55 -20.42 -15.94
C HIS A 62 15.39 -19.72 -17.29
N GLY A 63 16.14 -18.65 -17.55
CA GLY A 63 15.95 -17.76 -18.69
C GLY A 63 15.03 -16.58 -18.38
N GLU A 64 15.06 -15.57 -19.25
CA GLU A 64 14.29 -14.33 -19.11
C GLU A 64 12.78 -14.59 -19.07
N ILE A 65 12.07 -13.91 -18.16
CA ILE A 65 10.60 -13.98 -18.11
C ILE A 65 10.03 -13.06 -19.18
N THR A 66 9.49 -13.64 -20.24
CA THR A 66 8.96 -12.83 -21.35
C THR A 66 7.62 -12.17 -21.02
N PRO A 67 7.28 -11.06 -21.69
CA PRO A 67 5.97 -10.42 -21.53
C PRO A 67 4.77 -11.34 -21.85
N GLU A 68 4.92 -12.29 -22.77
CA GLU A 68 3.83 -13.23 -23.09
C GLU A 68 3.66 -14.29 -21.99
N GLU A 69 4.75 -14.81 -21.44
CA GLU A 69 4.71 -15.73 -20.29
C GLU A 69 4.06 -15.06 -19.08
N MET A 70 4.38 -13.78 -18.81
CA MET A 70 3.74 -13.00 -17.76
C MET A 70 2.23 -12.88 -17.98
N ARG A 71 1.77 -12.62 -19.21
CA ARG A 71 0.34 -12.56 -19.55
C ARG A 71 -0.34 -13.91 -19.36
N LEU A 72 0.29 -15.00 -19.80
CA LEU A 72 -0.23 -16.36 -19.64
C LEU A 72 -0.33 -16.73 -18.16
N ALA A 73 0.70 -16.45 -17.37
CA ALA A 73 0.71 -16.67 -15.92
C ALA A 73 -0.41 -15.86 -15.23
N ALA A 74 -0.57 -14.58 -15.57
CA ALA A 74 -1.64 -13.75 -15.03
C ALA A 74 -3.05 -14.23 -15.42
N ARG A 75 -3.22 -14.83 -16.61
CA ARG A 75 -4.49 -15.47 -17.01
C ARG A 75 -4.78 -16.70 -16.15
N ARG A 76 -3.79 -17.59 -15.96
CA ARG A 76 -3.90 -18.78 -15.11
C ARG A 76 -4.17 -18.44 -13.64
N ALA A 77 -3.42 -17.48 -13.09
CA ALA A 77 -3.64 -17.04 -11.71
C ALA A 77 -5.06 -16.51 -11.46
N ARG A 78 -5.69 -15.87 -12.47
CA ARG A 78 -7.09 -15.43 -12.38
C ARG A 78 -8.09 -16.57 -12.53
N SER A 79 -7.83 -17.58 -13.38
CA SER A 79 -8.73 -18.74 -13.50
C SER A 79 -8.78 -19.54 -12.20
N ASP A 80 -7.66 -19.57 -11.48
CA ASP A 80 -7.49 -20.40 -10.29
C ASP A 80 -7.82 -19.62 -9.00
N ALA A 81 -8.14 -18.33 -9.11
CA ALA A 81 -8.43 -17.47 -7.98
C ALA A 81 -9.79 -17.81 -7.34
N VAL A 82 -9.76 -18.20 -6.06
CA VAL A 82 -10.98 -18.36 -5.26
C VAL A 82 -11.52 -16.97 -4.90
N THR A 83 -12.68 -16.60 -5.47
CA THR A 83 -13.31 -15.30 -5.17
C THR A 83 -13.90 -15.29 -3.76
N VAL A 84 -13.27 -14.57 -2.83
CA VAL A 84 -13.84 -14.30 -1.51
C VAL A 84 -14.88 -13.18 -1.66
N ARG A 85 -16.14 -13.55 -1.89
CA ARG A 85 -17.26 -12.59 -1.86
C ARG A 85 -17.49 -12.17 -0.41
N GLY A 86 -17.18 -10.91 -0.09
CA GLY A 86 -17.39 -10.34 1.23
C GLY A 86 -18.85 -10.46 1.69
N ALA A 87 -19.04 -10.86 2.95
CA ALA A 87 -20.31 -11.05 3.65
C ALA A 87 -21.10 -9.74 3.89
N GLN A 88 -21.25 -8.87 2.88
CA GLN A 88 -21.97 -7.60 3.00
C GLN A 88 -23.39 -7.61 2.42
N THR A 89 -23.81 -8.65 1.70
CA THR A 89 -25.18 -8.73 1.16
C THR A 89 -26.22 -9.29 2.14
N ALA A 90 -25.82 -9.93 3.24
CA ALA A 90 -26.78 -10.55 4.19
C ALA A 90 -27.44 -9.56 5.17
N ARG A 91 -26.93 -8.33 5.34
CA ARG A 91 -27.45 -7.37 6.33
C ARG A 91 -28.60 -6.46 5.84
N LYS A 92 -28.95 -6.47 4.56
CA LYS A 92 -30.03 -5.61 4.02
C LYS A 92 -31.44 -6.24 4.08
N GLY A 93 -31.59 -7.48 4.55
CA GLY A 93 -32.88 -8.19 4.58
C GLY A 93 -33.70 -8.07 5.87
N ALA A 94 -33.11 -7.64 7.00
CA ALA A 94 -33.73 -7.86 8.32
C ALA A 94 -34.66 -6.72 8.85
N THR A 95 -34.82 -5.60 8.14
CA THR A 95 -35.55 -4.42 8.68
C THR A 95 -36.98 -4.24 8.14
N ARG A 96 -37.59 -5.29 7.57
CA ARG A 96 -39.00 -5.23 7.12
C ARG A 96 -39.87 -6.33 7.72
N SER A 97 -39.94 -6.39 9.05
CA SER A 97 -41.08 -7.00 9.74
C SER A 97 -41.36 -6.29 11.07
N ARG A 98 -41.92 -5.09 10.95
CA ARG A 98 -42.66 -4.42 12.03
C ARG A 98 -44.00 -3.95 11.44
N ARG A 99 -44.96 -4.86 11.29
CA ARG A 99 -46.39 -4.53 11.17
C ARG A 99 -47.24 -5.80 11.23
N SER A 100 -48.07 -5.92 12.28
CA SER A 100 -49.32 -6.69 12.35
C SER A 100 -49.59 -7.02 13.84
N ILE A 101 -50.47 -6.28 14.54
CA ILE A 101 -51.84 -6.72 14.90
C ILE A 101 -51.75 -7.89 15.92
N ARG A 102 -52.17 -7.77 17.19
CA ARG A 102 -53.40 -7.21 17.76
C ARG A 102 -53.19 -7.03 19.26
#